data_AF-A0A950LIL0-F1
#
_entry.id   AF-A0A950LIL0-F1
#
_cell.length_a   1.000
_cell.length_b   1.000
_cell.length_c   1.000
_cell.angle_alpha   90.00
_cell.angle_beta   90.00
_cell.angle_gamma   90.00
#
_symmetry.space_group_name_H-M   'P 1'
#
loop_
_entity.id
_entity.type
_entity.pdbx_description
1 polymer ?
#
loop_
_entity_poly.entity_id
_entity_poly.type
_entity_poly.pdbx_seq_one_letter_code
_entity_poly.pdbx_strand_id
1 'polypeptide(L)'
;MTKTVLFAWELGLGLGHLMNMHRIARRLARHDCRTILASSKVTAALALQTPFDEIIQAPKWPLDALPEERRLILSSATLNDILSGVGLADRIAVEGLLGSWLEMFKSKRPALVIADFAPLAAFAAKGRIPLVLIGNGYTSTPA
;
A
#
# COMPACT_ATOMS: atom_id res chain seq x y z
N MET A 1 -6.38 -23.42 -9.76
CA MET A 1 -6.17 -22.66 -8.51
C MET A 1 -6.39 -21.19 -8.81
N THR A 2 -7.37 -20.56 -8.15
CA THR A 2 -7.65 -19.12 -8.28
C THR A 2 -6.41 -18.32 -7.86
N LYS A 3 -5.96 -17.39 -8.72
CA LYS A 3 -4.77 -16.57 -8.44
C LYS A 3 -5.15 -15.39 -7.53
N THR A 4 -4.29 -15.06 -6.58
CA THR A 4 -4.48 -13.90 -5.70
C THR A 4 -3.77 -12.67 -6.26
N VAL A 5 -4.47 -11.54 -6.36
CA VAL A 5 -3.92 -10.22 -6.65
C VAL A 5 -4.03 -9.36 -5.38
N LEU A 6 -2.88 -8.90 -4.89
CA LEU A 6 -2.81 -8.05 -3.70
C LEU A 6 -2.61 -6.59 -4.10
N PHE A 7 -3.47 -5.73 -3.58
CA PHE A 7 -3.38 -4.27 -3.69
C PHE A 7 -2.76 -3.72 -2.41
N ALA A 8 -1.68 -2.96 -2.52
CA ALA A 8 -0.96 -2.41 -1.38
C ALA A 8 -1.06 -0.87 -1.38
N TRP A 9 -1.53 -0.31 -0.26
CA TRP A 9 -1.60 1.13 -0.01
C TRP A 9 -1.08 1.44 1.40
N GLU A 10 0.02 2.18 1.49
CA GLU A 10 0.68 2.51 2.75
C GLU A 10 0.47 3.97 3.17
N LEU A 11 0.75 4.90 2.26
CA LEU A 11 0.92 6.31 2.56
C LEU A 11 -0.15 7.19 1.92
N GLY A 12 -0.33 8.40 2.45
CA GLY A 12 -1.32 9.35 1.97
C GLY A 12 -2.67 9.23 2.68
N LEU A 13 -3.33 10.38 2.86
CA LEU A 13 -4.60 10.48 3.59
C LEU A 13 -5.82 10.53 2.66
N GLY A 14 -5.60 10.79 1.36
CA GLY A 14 -6.67 10.94 0.38
C GLY A 14 -7.23 9.60 -0.09
N LEU A 15 -8.56 9.52 -0.21
CA LEU A 15 -9.25 8.34 -0.75
C LEU A 15 -9.03 8.13 -2.26
N GLY A 16 -8.28 9.02 -2.93
CA GLY A 16 -7.94 8.90 -4.35
C GLY A 16 -7.20 7.60 -4.68
N HIS A 17 -6.27 7.17 -3.82
CA HIS A 17 -5.55 5.89 -3.97
C HIS A 17 -6.53 4.71 -3.99
N LEU A 18 -7.47 4.70 -3.04
CA LEU A 18 -8.51 3.68 -2.96
C LEU A 18 -9.41 3.66 -4.21
N MET A 19 -9.72 4.82 -4.79
CA MET A 19 -10.53 4.90 -6.02
C MET A 19 -9.80 4.34 -7.24
N ASN A 20 -8.48 4.56 -7.36
CA ASN A 20 -7.68 3.94 -8.42
C ASN A 20 -7.72 2.41 -8.31
N MET A 21 -7.46 1.90 -7.11
CA MET A 21 -7.46 0.46 -6.83
C MET A 21 -8.85 -0.16 -7.04
N HIS A 22 -9.92 0.50 -6.59
CA HIS A 22 -11.31 0.06 -6.79
C HIS A 22 -11.62 -0.17 -8.28
N ARG A 23 -11.23 0.76 -9.16
CA ARG A 23 -11.49 0.65 -10.60
C ARG A 23 -10.83 -0.56 -11.21
N ILE A 24 -9.58 -0.83 -10.81
CA ILE A 24 -8.82 -1.99 -11.29
C ILE A 24 -9.43 -3.28 -10.74
N ALA A 25 -9.70 -3.35 -9.43
CA ALA A 25 -10.31 -4.51 -8.78
C ALA A 25 -11.67 -4.87 -9.41
N ARG A 26 -12.51 -3.88 -9.71
CA ARG A 26 -13.79 -4.10 -10.43
C ARG A 26 -13.61 -4.66 -11.82
N ARG A 27 -12.49 -4.37 -12.49
CA ARG A 27 -12.16 -4.98 -13.80
C ARG A 27 -11.69 -6.42 -13.61
N LEU A 28 -10.84 -6.65 -12.62
CA LEU A 28 -10.32 -7.98 -12.26
C LEU A 28 -11.40 -8.94 -11.76
N ALA A 29 -12.46 -8.45 -11.12
CA ALA A 29 -13.60 -9.26 -10.67
C ALA A 29 -14.32 -10.03 -11.80
N ARG A 30 -14.07 -9.70 -13.07
CA ARG A 30 -14.56 -10.45 -14.24
C ARG A 30 -13.70 -11.67 -14.57
N HIS A 31 -12.61 -11.89 -13.86
CA HIS A 31 -11.66 -12.98 -14.05
C HIS A 31 -11.66 -13.89 -12.81
N ASP A 32 -11.21 -15.14 -12.97
CA ASP A 32 -11.03 -16.08 -11.85
C ASP A 32 -9.78 -15.74 -11.03
N CYS A 33 -9.86 -14.61 -10.32
CA CYS A 33 -8.84 -14.16 -9.39
C CYS A 33 -9.46 -13.61 -8.11
N ARG A 34 -8.80 -13.90 -6.98
CA ARG A 34 -9.11 -13.32 -5.68
C ARG A 34 -8.35 -12.00 -5.54
N THR A 35 -9.02 -10.97 -5.03
CA THR A 35 -8.47 -9.64 -4.82
C THR A 35 -8.40 -9.33 -3.32
N ILE A 36 -7.24 -8.89 -2.85
CA ILE A 36 -7.00 -8.53 -1.45
C ILE A 36 -6.51 -7.08 -1.42
N LEU A 37 -7.13 -6.24 -0.60
CA LEU A 37 -6.65 -4.88 -0.33
C LEU A 37 -5.95 -4.84 1.02
N ALA A 38 -4.65 -4.60 1.02
CA ALA A 38 -3.88 -4.19 2.20
C ALA A 38 -3.84 -2.65 2.25
N SER A 39 -4.63 -2.07 3.16
CA SER A 39 -4.86 -0.62 3.24
C SER A 39 -4.43 -0.03 4.58
N SER A 40 -3.86 1.17 4.55
CA SER A 40 -3.61 1.98 5.74
C SER A 40 -4.90 2.54 6.37
N LYS A 41 -6.02 2.58 5.61
CA LYS A 41 -7.33 3.10 6.02
C LYS A 41 -8.43 2.06 5.83
N VAL A 42 -8.38 0.96 6.60
CA VAL A 42 -9.34 -0.16 6.49
C VAL A 42 -10.80 0.30 6.68
N THR A 43 -11.08 1.15 7.67
CA THR A 43 -12.45 1.64 7.93
C THR A 43 -13.05 2.38 6.74
N ALA A 44 -12.27 3.23 6.07
CA ALA A 44 -12.72 3.94 4.89
C ALA A 44 -12.94 2.99 3.70
N ALA A 45 -12.07 1.99 3.54
CA ALA A 45 -12.21 0.97 2.50
C ALA A 45 -13.46 0.10 2.66
N LEU A 46 -13.82 -0.24 3.90
CA LEU A 46 -15.05 -0.96 4.23
C LEU A 46 -16.30 -0.11 3.98
N ALA A 47 -16.27 1.18 4.37
CA ALA A 47 -17.41 2.09 4.17
C ALA A 47 -17.77 2.29 2.69
N LEU A 48 -16.79 2.21 1.80
CA LEU A 48 -16.97 2.43 0.35
C LEU A 48 -17.44 1.19 -0.42
N GLN A 49 -17.81 0.09 0.26
CA GLN A 49 -18.30 -1.15 -0.36
C GLN A 49 -17.45 -1.58 -1.57
N THR A 50 -16.14 -1.61 -1.36
CA THR A 50 -15.17 -1.87 -2.43
C THR A 50 -15.27 -3.33 -2.92
N PRO A 51 -14.92 -3.62 -4.19
CA PRO A 51 -15.12 -4.94 -4.80
C PRO A 51 -14.04 -5.96 -4.40
N PHE A 52 -13.34 -5.74 -3.29
CA PHE A 52 -12.28 -6.65 -2.85
C PHE A 52 -12.88 -7.83 -2.07
N ASP A 53 -12.34 -9.03 -2.31
CA ASP A 53 -12.76 -10.23 -1.58
C ASP A 53 -12.29 -10.21 -0.12
N GLU A 54 -11.19 -9.50 0.15
CA GLU A 54 -10.64 -9.33 1.49
C GLU A 54 -10.02 -7.93 1.64
N ILE A 55 -10.25 -7.29 2.79
CA ILE A 55 -9.61 -6.03 3.17
C ILE A 55 -8.86 -6.26 4.48
N ILE A 56 -7.56 -5.98 4.47
CA ILE A 56 -6.65 -6.14 5.61
C ILE A 56 -5.88 -4.85 5.88
N GLN A 57 -5.36 -4.74 7.10
CA GLN A 57 -4.53 -3.61 7.49
C GLN A 57 -3.12 -3.75 6.89
N ALA A 58 -2.66 -2.71 6.19
CA ALA A 58 -1.25 -2.57 5.81
C ALA A 58 -0.38 -2.25 7.03
N PRO A 59 0.93 -2.59 7.04
CA PRO A 59 1.85 -2.19 8.10
C PRO A 59 1.78 -0.68 8.35
N LYS A 60 1.71 -0.30 9.63
CA LYS A 60 1.60 1.09 10.05
C LYS A 60 2.98 1.73 10.16
N TRP A 61 3.12 2.93 9.64
CA TRP A 61 4.37 3.69 9.74
C TRP A 61 4.51 4.34 11.13
N PRO A 62 5.73 4.66 11.58
CA PRO A 62 5.94 5.36 12.86
C PRO A 62 5.11 6.63 12.99
N LEU A 63 5.01 7.40 11.90
CA LEU A 63 4.19 8.60 11.86
C LEU A 63 2.70 8.30 12.09
N ASP A 64 2.18 7.11 11.76
CA ASP A 64 0.79 6.70 12.01
C ASP A 64 0.45 6.56 13.51
N ALA A 65 1.45 6.54 14.38
CA ALA A 65 1.25 6.55 15.83
C ALA A 65 1.16 7.95 16.44
N LEU A 66 1.56 9.01 15.72
CA LEU A 66 1.57 10.39 16.25
C LEU A 66 0.21 11.09 16.12
N PRO A 67 -0.10 12.09 16.98
CA PRO A 67 -1.26 12.97 16.78
C PRO A 67 -1.17 13.73 15.45
N GLU A 68 -2.31 14.00 14.82
CA GLU A 68 -2.39 14.62 13.49
C GLU A 68 -1.72 16.00 13.43
N GLU A 69 -1.80 16.77 14.52
CA GLU A 69 -1.13 18.06 14.71
C GLU A 69 0.39 17.98 14.50
N ARG A 70 1.02 16.86 14.89
CA ARG A 70 2.47 16.64 14.70
C ARG A 70 2.82 16.14 13.30
N ARG A 71 1.84 15.64 12.54
CA ARG A 71 2.05 15.26 11.13
C ARG A 71 2.09 16.47 10.19
N LEU A 72 1.37 17.54 10.55
CA LEU A 72 1.23 18.76 9.73
C LEU A 72 2.48 19.64 9.68
N ILE A 73 3.50 19.36 10.49
CA ILE A 73 4.74 20.14 10.58
C ILE A 73 5.77 19.71 9.52
N LEU A 74 5.52 18.60 8.81
CA LEU A 74 6.47 18.02 7.86
C LEU A 74 6.28 18.61 6.46
N SER A 75 7.40 18.96 5.81
CA SER A 75 7.39 19.39 4.41
C SER A 75 6.81 18.29 3.51
N SER A 76 6.04 18.70 2.52
CA SER A 76 5.55 17.86 1.42
C SER A 76 5.91 18.46 0.06
N ALA A 77 6.96 19.27 -0.01
CA ALA A 77 7.41 19.85 -1.27
C ALA A 77 7.97 18.78 -2.22
N THR A 78 8.61 17.74 -1.67
CA THR A 78 9.17 16.63 -2.45
C THR A 78 8.72 15.27 -1.91
N LEU A 79 8.81 14.23 -2.76
CA LEU A 79 8.60 12.84 -2.33
C LEU A 79 9.58 12.46 -1.21
N ASN A 80 10.82 12.94 -1.27
CA ASN A 80 11.82 12.70 -0.24
C ASN A 80 11.40 13.31 1.11
N ASP A 81 10.82 14.51 1.11
CA ASP A 81 10.35 15.15 2.34
C ASP A 81 9.25 14.32 3.00
N ILE A 82 8.30 13.81 2.19
CA ILE A 82 7.23 12.95 2.70
C ILE A 82 7.82 11.66 3.27
N LEU A 83 8.67 10.97 2.50
CA LEU A 83 9.24 9.69 2.92
C LEU A 83 10.11 9.83 4.17
N SER A 84 10.93 10.89 4.23
CA SER A 84 11.72 11.21 5.43
C SER A 84 10.82 11.49 6.62
N GLY A 85 9.75 12.27 6.40
CA GLY A 85 8.78 12.64 7.43
C GLY A 85 7.98 11.47 8.00
N VAL A 86 7.63 10.47 7.17
CA VAL A 86 6.90 9.27 7.65
C VAL A 86 7.81 8.28 8.39
N GLY A 87 9.13 8.48 8.33
CA GLY A 87 10.11 7.66 9.05
C GLY A 87 10.89 6.69 8.17
N LEU A 88 11.04 6.93 6.86
CA LEU A 88 11.86 6.06 6.00
C LEU A 88 13.34 5.99 6.44
N ALA A 89 13.84 7.01 7.14
CA ALA A 89 15.19 7.02 7.70
C ALA A 89 15.32 6.21 9.02
N ASP A 90 14.20 5.81 9.64
CA ASP A 90 14.23 4.96 10.83
C ASP A 90 14.43 3.51 10.42
N ARG A 91 15.70 3.07 10.51
CA ARG A 91 16.11 1.72 10.13
C ARG A 91 15.31 0.63 10.85
N ILE A 92 15.11 0.76 12.16
CA ILE A 92 14.45 -0.29 12.96
C ILE A 92 12.99 -0.39 12.56
N ALA A 93 12.32 0.75 12.40
CA ALA A 93 10.95 0.77 11.90
C ALA A 93 10.86 0.14 10.51
N VAL A 94 11.69 0.58 9.56
CA VAL A 94 11.66 0.07 8.18
C VAL A 94 11.92 -1.43 8.11
N GLU A 95 12.87 -1.96 8.89
CA GLU A 95 13.12 -3.41 8.99
C GLU A 95 11.86 -4.16 9.47
N GLY A 96 11.14 -3.62 10.47
CA GLY A 96 9.88 -4.19 10.95
C GLY A 96 8.73 -4.12 9.94
N LEU A 97 8.58 -3.00 9.23
CA LEU A 97 7.57 -2.86 8.16
C LEU A 97 7.84 -3.81 7.00
N LEU A 98 9.10 -3.94 6.57
CA LEU A 98 9.50 -4.88 5.51
C LEU A 98 9.26 -6.33 5.94
N GLY A 99 9.62 -6.70 7.17
CA GLY A 99 9.34 -8.03 7.71
C GLY A 99 7.83 -8.34 7.70
N SER A 100 7.00 -7.37 8.06
CA SER A 100 5.54 -7.49 8.03
C SER A 100 5.00 -7.75 6.62
N TRP A 101 5.51 -7.03 5.62
CA TRP A 101 5.14 -7.28 4.22
C TRP A 101 5.58 -8.65 3.72
N LEU A 102 6.80 -9.08 4.04
CA LEU A 102 7.30 -10.38 3.64
C LEU A 102 6.47 -11.53 4.22
N GLU A 103 6.10 -11.46 5.50
CA GLU A 103 5.21 -12.46 6.10
C GLU A 103 3.79 -12.39 5.53
N MET A 104 3.28 -11.19 5.23
CA MET A 104 2.00 -11.04 4.53
C MET A 104 2.03 -11.70 3.14
N PHE A 105 3.09 -11.49 2.36
CA PHE A 105 3.25 -12.12 1.05
C PHE A 105 3.38 -13.65 1.15
N LYS A 106 4.10 -14.15 2.15
CA LYS A 106 4.22 -15.59 2.42
C LYS A 106 2.88 -16.23 2.82
N SER A 107 2.09 -15.53 3.62
CA SER A 107 0.75 -15.96 4.06
C SER A 107 -0.27 -15.94 2.92
N LYS A 108 -0.34 -14.83 2.19
CA LYS A 108 -1.36 -14.60 1.15
C LYS A 108 -0.99 -15.15 -0.22
N ARG A 109 0.31 -15.43 -0.45
CA ARG A 109 0.89 -15.94 -1.69
C ARG A 109 0.35 -15.22 -2.94
N PRO A 110 0.46 -13.88 -3.02
CA PRO A 110 -0.05 -13.16 -4.18
C PRO A 110 0.75 -13.54 -5.43
N ALA A 111 0.04 -13.73 -6.54
CA ALA A 111 0.62 -13.93 -7.86
C ALA A 111 0.98 -12.60 -8.54
N LEU A 112 0.45 -11.49 -8.03
CA LEU A 112 0.67 -10.12 -8.49
C LEU A 112 0.48 -9.16 -7.32
N VAL A 113 1.37 -8.17 -7.20
CA VAL A 113 1.20 -7.02 -6.30
C VAL A 113 0.94 -5.76 -7.15
N ILE A 114 -0.10 -5.02 -6.81
CA ILE A 114 -0.42 -3.70 -7.36
C ILE A 114 -0.24 -2.67 -6.25
N ALA A 115 0.76 -1.82 -6.35
CA ALA A 115 1.11 -0.86 -5.30
C ALA A 115 0.74 0.57 -5.71
N ASP A 116 -0.02 1.27 -4.86
CA ASP A 116 -0.32 2.71 -4.97
C ASP A 116 0.16 3.39 -3.69
N PHE A 117 1.14 4.29 -3.83
CA PHE A 117 1.84 4.95 -2.72
C PHE A 117 2.21 3.99 -1.57
N ALA A 118 2.77 2.83 -1.94
CA ALA A 118 3.21 1.77 -1.04
C ALA A 118 4.68 1.39 -1.29
N PRO A 119 5.63 2.29 -0.95
CA PRO A 119 7.04 2.13 -1.26
C PRO A 119 7.65 0.86 -0.64
N LEU A 120 7.30 0.47 0.59
CA LEU A 120 7.91 -0.71 1.22
C LEU A 120 7.32 -2.02 0.72
N ALA A 121 6.01 -2.06 0.41
CA ALA A 121 5.38 -3.19 -0.27
C ALA A 121 6.00 -3.41 -1.66
N ALA A 122 6.17 -2.34 -2.42
CA ALA A 122 6.82 -2.37 -3.72
C ALA A 122 8.27 -2.88 -3.61
N PHE A 123 9.04 -2.37 -2.65
CA PHE A 123 10.41 -2.82 -2.41
C PHE A 123 10.47 -4.30 -2.02
N ALA A 124 9.59 -4.74 -1.13
CA ALA A 124 9.50 -6.15 -0.71
C ALA A 124 9.13 -7.08 -1.88
N ALA A 125 8.24 -6.64 -2.77
CA ALA A 125 7.79 -7.42 -3.93
C ALA A 125 8.82 -7.46 -5.07
N LYS A 126 9.62 -6.40 -5.24
CA LYS A 126 10.57 -6.23 -6.36
C LYS A 126 11.50 -7.45 -6.48
N GLY A 127 11.52 -8.04 -7.67
CA GLY A 127 12.33 -9.23 -7.99
C GLY A 127 11.83 -10.55 -7.39
N ARG A 128 10.72 -10.56 -6.64
CA ARG A 128 10.14 -11.74 -5.98
C ARG A 128 8.75 -12.08 -6.50
N ILE A 129 7.93 -11.05 -6.72
CA ILE A 129 6.53 -11.17 -7.15
C ILE A 129 6.35 -10.18 -8.29
N PRO A 130 5.60 -10.54 -9.36
CA PRO A 130 5.20 -9.56 -10.37
C PRO A 130 4.61 -8.32 -9.70
N LEU A 131 5.10 -7.15 -10.09
CA LEU A 131 4.80 -5.88 -9.46
C LEU A 131 4.32 -4.87 -10.50
N VAL A 132 3.18 -4.24 -10.23
CA VAL A 132 2.68 -3.09 -10.98
C VAL A 132 2.63 -1.91 -10.02
N LEU A 133 3.37 -0.86 -10.34
CA LEU A 133 3.27 0.43 -9.67
C LEU A 133 2.19 1.26 -10.35
N ILE A 134 1.25 1.76 -9.57
CA ILE A 134 0.25 2.72 -10.00
C ILE A 134 0.34 3.97 -9.11
N GLY A 135 -0.30 5.05 -9.55
CA GLY A 135 -0.30 6.31 -8.84
C GLY A 135 -0.08 7.45 -9.82
N ASN A 136 0.32 8.61 -9.29
CA ASN A 136 0.75 9.74 -10.10
C ASN A 136 2.28 9.87 -10.05
N GLY A 137 2.87 10.65 -10.96
CA GLY A 137 4.31 10.85 -11.02
C GLY A 137 4.94 11.49 -9.77
N TYR A 138 4.12 11.99 -8.84
CA TYR A 138 4.58 12.57 -7.58
C TYR A 138 4.72 11.50 -6.48
N THR A 139 3.86 10.47 -6.47
CA THR A 139 3.87 9.38 -5.47
C THR A 139 4.64 8.13 -5.91
N SER A 140 5.21 8.15 -7.13
CA SER A 140 5.94 7.03 -7.72
C SER A 140 7.40 7.41 -7.92
N THR A 141 8.31 6.56 -7.44
CA THR A 141 9.73 6.68 -7.80
C THR A 141 9.93 6.32 -9.27
N PRO A 142 10.91 6.90 -9.98
CA PRO A 142 11.30 6.45 -11.31
C PRO A 142 11.59 4.94 -11.34
N ALA A 143 11.30 4.31 -12.49
CA ALA A 143 11.44 2.86 -12.70
C ALA A 143 12.91 2.40 -12.74
#